data_AF-A0A9P8FS58-F1
#
_entry.id   AF-A0A9P8FS58-F1
#
_cell.length_a   1.000
_cell.length_b   1.000
_cell.length_c   1.000
_cell.angle_alpha   90.00
_cell.angle_beta   90.00
_cell.angle_gamma   90.00
#
_symmetry.space_group_name_H-M   'P 1'
#
loop_
_entity.id
_entity.type
_entity.pdbx_description
1 polymer ?
#
loop_
_entity_poly.entity_id
_entity_poly.type
_entity_poly.pdbx_seq_one_letter_code
_entity_poly.pdbx_strand_id
1 'polypeptide(L)'
;MLLVHQAGSVKVGEVVRFTLTYTPSNDRILPSPSHLHLKIKNTSAIPLRAAYLHGPYTLHVAVYPASFNPNHKVEDPQKEGVPDFEPLLKAGSSWSTKLTVPENIRETGNTFASGHQPRASQDAHRDDKKGPPSVTWIIEIASQILFSNTAAVHFELLVGRDERSLDLGFAAVASHGHGTPGQIHDHQKDKRRDNVGQQKGLYSRAVKLVVEDTQALWDKPALPSNDARKDTRSSKESVRKSKDTKTNTEETKDNAPKKKKRIHLVVLTHGLHSNIGADMLYMKESIDATVRQARIDARNRKAAYKKSQDEPASSANQPDQPTDDKPNEEATTAPLSGGQEDLDDDGDEDEEQVIVRGFSGNAVKT
;
A
#
# COMPACT_ATOMS: atom_id res chain seq x y z
N MET A 1 24.70 4.18 -2.29
CA MET A 1 24.30 4.44 -0.90
C MET A 1 23.16 3.51 -0.58
N LEU A 2 23.22 2.78 0.54
CA LEU A 2 22.13 1.92 0.99
C LEU A 2 20.97 2.79 1.50
N LEU A 3 19.75 2.50 1.06
CA LEU A 3 18.54 3.27 1.39
C LEU A 3 17.66 2.50 2.37
N VAL A 4 17.48 1.20 2.14
CA VAL A 4 16.62 0.32 2.94
C VAL A 4 17.32 -1.01 3.19
N HIS A 5 17.17 -1.55 4.41
CA HIS A 5 17.50 -2.92 4.76
C HIS A 5 16.45 -3.48 5.73
N GLN A 6 15.69 -4.46 5.25
CA GLN A 6 14.71 -5.19 6.04
C GLN A 6 15.09 -6.67 6.10
N ALA A 7 14.84 -7.30 7.24
CA ALA A 7 14.96 -8.73 7.42
C ALA A 7 13.65 -9.29 7.97
N GLY A 8 13.36 -10.54 7.62
CA GLY A 8 12.13 -11.17 8.03
C GLY A 8 12.06 -12.64 7.66
N SER A 9 10.87 -13.21 7.79
CA SER A 9 10.59 -14.59 7.42
C SER A 9 9.13 -14.74 7.02
N VAL A 10 8.86 -15.69 6.14
CA VAL A 10 7.52 -16.13 5.77
C VAL A 10 7.36 -17.63 6.02
N LYS A 11 6.19 -18.02 6.52
CA LYS A 11 5.75 -19.40 6.70
C LYS A 11 4.80 -19.82 5.58
N VAL A 12 4.34 -21.07 5.63
CA VAL A 12 3.34 -21.61 4.69
C VAL A 12 2.15 -20.64 4.50
N GLY A 13 1.88 -20.31 3.23
CA GLY A 13 0.79 -19.40 2.83
C GLY A 13 0.96 -17.92 3.22
N GLU A 14 2.10 -17.53 3.79
CA GLU A 14 2.36 -16.14 4.14
C GLU A 14 2.97 -15.36 2.96
N VAL A 15 2.51 -14.11 2.83
CA VAL A 15 2.99 -13.07 1.93
C VAL A 15 3.28 -11.82 2.74
N VAL A 16 4.38 -11.13 2.40
CA VAL A 16 4.72 -9.82 2.95
C VAL A 16 4.88 -8.85 1.78
N ARG A 17 4.22 -7.70 1.88
CA ARG A 17 4.27 -6.63 0.89
C ARG A 17 5.04 -5.44 1.44
N PHE A 18 5.97 -4.93 0.65
CA PHE A 18 6.72 -3.71 0.91
C PHE A 18 6.32 -2.67 -0.14
N THR A 19 5.68 -1.60 0.31
CA THR A 19 5.37 -0.43 -0.53
C THR A 19 6.48 0.59 -0.34
N LEU A 20 7.33 0.72 -1.36
CA LEU A 20 8.50 1.57 -1.37
C LEU A 20 8.23 2.83 -2.18
N THR A 21 8.20 3.99 -1.55
CA THR A 21 8.07 5.29 -2.23
C THR A 21 9.41 6.02 -2.21
N TYR A 22 9.88 6.47 -3.37
CA TYR A 22 11.07 7.32 -3.51
C TYR A 22 10.68 8.72 -3.97
N THR A 23 11.19 9.72 -3.25
CA THR A 23 11.00 11.14 -3.50
C THR A 23 12.36 11.77 -3.81
N PRO A 24 12.70 11.99 -5.10
CA PRO A 24 14.00 12.52 -5.52
C PRO A 24 14.37 13.86 -4.86
N SER A 25 13.40 14.73 -4.60
CA SER A 25 13.62 16.05 -3.97
C SER A 25 14.10 15.99 -2.52
N ASN A 26 13.91 14.85 -1.87
CA ASN A 26 14.41 14.60 -0.51
C ASN A 26 15.77 13.86 -0.54
N ASP A 27 16.30 13.52 -1.72
CA ASP A 27 17.61 12.91 -1.88
C ASP A 27 18.71 13.98 -1.85
N ARG A 28 19.65 13.82 -0.93
CA ARG A 28 20.78 14.75 -0.77
C ARG A 28 21.86 14.56 -1.83
N ILE A 29 21.80 13.45 -2.57
CA ILE A 29 22.82 13.08 -3.55
C ILE A 29 22.30 13.41 -4.96
N LEU A 30 22.92 14.39 -5.60
CA LEU A 30 22.63 14.77 -6.98
C LEU A 30 23.70 14.24 -7.95
N PRO A 31 23.34 13.98 -9.23
CA PRO A 31 21.97 13.95 -9.77
C PRO A 31 21.17 12.78 -9.20
N SER A 32 19.83 12.80 -9.27
CA SER A 32 19.01 11.64 -8.91
C SER A 32 19.37 10.43 -9.79
N PRO A 33 19.30 9.20 -9.26
CA PRO A 33 19.72 8.03 -10.02
C PRO A 33 18.66 7.68 -11.08
N SER A 34 19.08 7.09 -12.18
CA SER A 34 18.13 6.57 -13.19
C SER A 34 17.39 5.33 -12.69
N HIS A 35 18.05 4.53 -11.87
CA HIS A 35 17.49 3.34 -11.23
C HIS A 35 17.92 3.26 -9.77
N LEU A 36 17.02 2.77 -8.92
CA LEU A 36 17.41 2.16 -7.65
C LEU A 36 17.69 0.68 -7.87
N HIS A 37 18.50 0.08 -7.02
CA HIS A 37 18.82 -1.34 -7.09
C HIS A 37 18.15 -2.06 -5.92
N LEU A 38 17.38 -3.09 -6.22
CA LEU A 38 16.74 -3.97 -5.25
C LEU A 38 17.50 -5.30 -5.23
N LYS A 39 17.75 -5.85 -4.04
CA LYS A 39 18.25 -7.21 -3.83
C LYS A 39 17.45 -7.89 -2.75
N ILE A 40 16.97 -9.09 -3.05
CA ILE A 40 16.30 -9.96 -2.10
C ILE A 40 17.14 -11.22 -1.96
N LYS A 41 17.43 -11.60 -0.73
CA LYS A 41 18.23 -12.78 -0.41
C LYS A 41 17.40 -13.73 0.44
N ASN A 42 17.35 -15.00 0.04
CA ASN A 42 16.87 -16.06 0.90
C ASN A 42 18.02 -16.46 1.83
N THR A 43 17.91 -16.13 3.12
CA THR A 43 18.97 -16.34 4.12
C THR A 43 18.90 -17.72 4.77
N SER A 44 17.97 -18.56 4.35
CA SER A 44 17.87 -19.96 4.79
C SER A 44 19.14 -20.74 4.39
N ALA A 45 19.52 -21.72 5.22
CA ALA A 45 20.73 -22.49 5.01
C ALA A 45 20.71 -23.27 3.68
N ILE A 46 21.82 -23.24 2.92
CA ILE A 46 21.95 -23.90 1.61
C ILE A 46 21.54 -25.39 1.63
N PRO A 47 21.85 -26.20 2.68
CA PRO A 47 21.40 -27.59 2.76
C PRO A 47 19.88 -27.78 2.69
N LEU A 48 19.08 -26.77 3.05
CA LEU A 48 17.61 -26.81 2.98
C LEU A 48 17.10 -26.89 1.53
N ARG A 49 17.95 -26.69 0.52
CA ARG A 49 17.62 -26.99 -0.88
C ARG A 49 17.30 -28.47 -1.12
N ALA A 50 17.89 -29.37 -0.33
CA ALA A 50 17.67 -30.81 -0.43
C ALA A 50 16.57 -31.32 0.53
N ALA A 51 16.06 -30.45 1.43
CA ALA A 51 15.11 -30.82 2.48
C ALA A 51 13.65 -30.75 2.00
N TYR A 52 13.30 -31.55 0.98
CA TYR A 52 11.97 -31.52 0.35
C TYR A 52 10.81 -31.94 1.28
N LEU A 53 11.10 -32.67 2.37
CA LEU A 53 10.08 -33.25 3.25
C LEU A 53 9.23 -32.19 3.98
N HIS A 54 9.80 -31.03 4.30
CA HIS A 54 9.07 -29.91 4.94
C HIS A 54 8.57 -28.87 3.92
N GLY A 55 8.64 -29.18 2.62
CA GLY A 55 8.38 -28.25 1.52
C GLY A 55 9.64 -27.50 1.08
N PRO A 56 9.64 -26.95 -0.15
CA PRO A 56 10.79 -26.22 -0.63
C PRO A 56 10.93 -24.90 0.15
N TYR A 57 12.12 -24.67 0.70
CA TYR A 57 12.49 -23.40 1.36
C TYR A 57 12.80 -22.33 0.29
N THR A 58 11.83 -22.11 -0.59
CA THR A 58 11.90 -21.18 -1.73
C THR A 58 10.94 -20.03 -1.52
N LEU A 59 11.31 -18.87 -2.08
CA LEU A 59 10.46 -17.69 -2.10
C LEU A 59 10.04 -17.42 -3.55
N HIS A 60 8.80 -16.99 -3.72
CA HIS A 60 8.40 -16.24 -4.90
C HIS A 60 8.56 -14.75 -4.57
N VAL A 61 9.30 -14.02 -5.38
CA VAL A 61 9.51 -12.59 -5.20
C VAL A 61 9.08 -11.85 -6.45
N ALA A 62 8.39 -10.73 -6.28
CA ALA A 62 7.97 -9.87 -7.39
C ALA A 62 8.17 -8.40 -7.02
N VAL A 63 8.46 -7.58 -8.02
CA VAL A 63 8.42 -6.12 -7.89
C VAL A 63 7.71 -5.53 -9.09
N TYR A 64 6.89 -4.51 -8.86
CA TYR A 64 6.21 -3.79 -9.92
C TYR A 64 5.93 -2.35 -9.48
N PRO A 65 5.82 -1.40 -10.43
CA PRO A 65 5.34 -0.05 -10.13
C PRO A 65 3.94 -0.10 -9.51
N ALA A 66 3.63 0.78 -8.56
CA ALA A 66 2.28 0.84 -7.98
C ALA A 66 1.20 1.23 -8.99
N SER A 67 1.58 1.86 -10.10
CA SER A 67 0.72 2.16 -11.25
C SER A 67 0.51 0.97 -12.19
N PHE A 68 1.22 -0.14 -11.99
CA PHE A 68 1.08 -1.32 -12.84
C PHE A 68 -0.31 -1.94 -12.71
N ASN A 69 -0.92 -2.22 -13.84
CA ASN A 69 -2.17 -2.94 -13.94
C ASN A 69 -1.99 -4.20 -14.80
N PRO A 70 -2.20 -5.41 -14.25
CA PRO A 70 -2.00 -6.66 -14.98
C PRO A 70 -3.00 -6.88 -16.12
N ASN A 71 -4.13 -6.16 -16.11
CA ASN A 71 -5.18 -6.27 -17.13
C ASN A 71 -4.98 -5.32 -18.31
N HIS A 72 -3.98 -4.43 -18.24
CA HIS A 72 -3.70 -3.44 -19.29
C HIS A 72 -2.27 -3.53 -19.78
N LYS A 73 -2.11 -3.35 -21.09
CA LYS A 73 -0.78 -3.29 -21.70
C LYS A 73 -0.14 -1.94 -21.39
N VAL A 74 1.08 -1.98 -20.85
CA VAL A 74 1.89 -0.77 -20.61
C VAL A 74 2.27 -0.14 -21.95
N GLU A 75 1.91 1.13 -22.15
CA GLU A 75 2.20 1.86 -23.40
C GLU A 75 3.68 2.23 -23.52
N ASP A 76 4.31 2.69 -22.43
CA ASP A 76 5.73 3.05 -22.39
C ASP A 76 6.50 2.31 -21.27
N PRO A 77 6.93 1.07 -21.53
CA PRO A 77 7.68 0.24 -20.58
C PRO A 77 8.98 0.88 -20.08
N GLN A 78 9.63 1.70 -20.91
CA GLN A 78 10.93 2.28 -20.55
C GLN A 78 10.77 3.42 -19.54
N LYS A 79 9.67 4.18 -19.64
CA LYS A 79 9.39 5.32 -18.77
C LYS A 79 8.79 4.91 -17.43
N GLU A 80 7.83 4.00 -17.45
CA GLU A 80 7.07 3.62 -16.25
C GLU A 80 7.67 2.43 -15.49
N GLY A 81 8.57 1.69 -16.16
CA GLY A 81 9.11 0.43 -15.66
C GLY A 81 8.15 -0.73 -15.93
N VAL A 82 8.69 -1.95 -15.81
CA VAL A 82 7.94 -3.19 -15.98
C VAL A 82 8.02 -4.03 -14.71
N PRO A 83 7.01 -4.89 -14.45
CA PRO A 83 7.13 -5.92 -13.43
C PRO A 83 8.34 -6.82 -13.69
N ASP A 84 9.00 -7.22 -12.62
CA ASP A 84 10.07 -8.22 -12.64
C ASP A 84 9.89 -9.15 -11.45
N PHE A 85 10.20 -10.44 -11.62
CA PHE A 85 9.94 -11.44 -10.61
C PHE A 85 10.90 -12.62 -10.70
N GLU A 86 11.08 -13.31 -9.57
CA GLU A 86 11.79 -14.57 -9.47
C GLU A 86 10.89 -15.59 -8.75
N PRO A 87 10.39 -16.61 -9.47
CA PRO A 87 9.41 -17.53 -8.92
C PRO A 87 10.02 -18.59 -7.97
N LEU A 88 11.34 -18.84 -8.04
CA LEU A 88 11.99 -19.93 -7.32
C LEU A 88 13.30 -19.48 -6.65
N LEU A 89 13.24 -18.47 -5.79
CA LEU A 89 14.40 -18.01 -5.04
C LEU A 89 14.80 -19.02 -3.94
N LYS A 90 15.75 -19.89 -4.28
CA LYS A 90 16.25 -21.00 -3.42
C LYS A 90 17.02 -20.53 -2.19
N ALA A 91 17.03 -21.36 -1.14
CA ALA A 91 17.80 -21.13 0.09
C ALA A 91 19.25 -20.73 -0.18
N GLY A 92 19.73 -19.64 0.40
CA GLY A 92 21.08 -19.11 0.20
C GLY A 92 21.33 -18.39 -1.13
N SER A 93 20.36 -18.33 -2.04
CA SER A 93 20.45 -17.54 -3.27
C SER A 93 19.96 -16.10 -3.05
N SER A 94 20.34 -15.21 -3.96
CA SER A 94 19.81 -13.85 -4.04
C SER A 94 19.32 -13.54 -5.45
N TRP A 95 18.31 -12.69 -5.54
CA TRP A 95 17.81 -12.08 -6.77
C TRP A 95 17.98 -10.57 -6.69
N SER A 96 18.36 -9.93 -7.80
CA SER A 96 18.58 -8.49 -7.88
C SER A 96 17.92 -7.93 -9.12
N THR A 97 17.33 -6.74 -9.01
CA THR A 97 16.69 -6.03 -10.12
C THR A 97 16.81 -4.51 -9.98
N LYS A 98 16.37 -3.78 -11.02
CA LYS A 98 16.44 -2.33 -11.13
C LYS A 98 15.04 -1.72 -11.04
N LEU A 99 14.88 -0.72 -10.18
CA LEU A 99 13.66 0.06 -10.03
C LEU A 99 13.80 1.36 -10.82
N THR A 100 13.10 1.48 -11.94
CA THR A 100 13.20 2.63 -12.85
C THR A 100 12.61 3.90 -12.25
N VAL A 101 13.42 4.93 -12.06
CA VAL A 101 12.98 6.25 -11.62
C VAL A 101 12.54 7.05 -12.85
N PRO A 102 11.28 7.50 -12.98
CA PRO A 102 10.83 8.26 -14.15
C PRO A 102 11.63 9.55 -14.37
N GLU A 103 11.96 9.88 -15.62
CA GLU A 103 12.82 11.04 -15.94
C GLU A 103 12.24 12.38 -15.48
N ASN A 104 10.91 12.52 -15.53
CA ASN A 104 10.17 13.73 -15.18
C ASN A 104 10.28 14.11 -13.68
N ILE A 105 10.69 13.18 -12.83
CA ILE A 105 10.86 13.44 -11.38
C ILE A 105 12.34 13.49 -10.96
N ARG A 106 13.28 13.20 -11.85
CA ARG A 106 14.72 13.20 -11.52
C ARG A 106 15.23 14.63 -11.37
N GLU A 107 16.00 14.88 -10.32
CA GLU A 107 16.66 16.16 -10.10
C GLU A 107 18.11 16.15 -10.61
N THR A 108 18.53 17.26 -11.20
CA THR A 108 19.90 17.45 -11.70
C THR A 108 20.51 18.68 -11.02
N GLY A 109 21.84 18.75 -10.88
CA GLY A 109 22.50 19.91 -10.24
C GLY A 109 22.11 21.28 -10.83
N ASN A 110 21.73 21.32 -12.12
CA ASN A 110 21.24 22.52 -12.80
C ASN A 110 19.83 22.97 -12.36
N THR A 111 18.92 22.03 -12.03
CA THR A 111 17.57 22.37 -11.55
C THR A 111 17.63 22.92 -10.12
N PHE A 112 18.57 22.43 -9.31
CA PHE A 112 18.80 22.94 -7.95
C PHE A 112 19.46 24.33 -7.94
N ALA A 113 20.46 24.56 -8.80
CA ALA A 113 21.24 25.81 -8.82
C ALA A 113 20.51 27.01 -9.45
N SER A 114 19.58 26.78 -10.38
CA SER A 114 18.90 27.87 -11.10
C SER A 114 17.68 28.44 -10.37
N GLY A 115 17.29 27.88 -9.22
CA GLY A 115 16.04 28.22 -8.54
C GLY A 115 14.78 27.92 -9.36
N HIS A 116 14.92 27.41 -10.59
CA HIS A 116 13.83 26.90 -11.38
C HIS A 116 13.46 25.52 -10.84
N GLN A 117 12.51 25.53 -9.91
CA GLN A 117 11.74 24.34 -9.60
C GLN A 117 11.22 23.72 -10.92
N PRO A 118 11.43 22.42 -11.18
CA PRO A 118 10.89 21.78 -12.36
C PRO A 118 9.37 22.01 -12.42
N ARG A 119 8.79 22.24 -13.61
CA ARG A 119 7.36 22.54 -13.80
C ARG A 119 6.43 21.65 -12.97
N ALA A 120 6.76 20.35 -12.86
CA ALA A 120 6.02 19.39 -12.04
C ALA A 120 5.96 19.72 -10.53
N SER A 121 7.01 20.33 -9.97
CA SER A 121 7.02 20.81 -8.58
C SER A 121 6.33 22.16 -8.40
N GLN A 122 6.28 22.98 -9.45
CA GLN A 122 5.54 24.25 -9.47
C GLN A 122 4.02 24.04 -9.56
N ASP A 123 3.59 23.01 -10.32
CA ASP A 123 2.19 22.59 -10.40
C ASP A 123 1.71 21.92 -9.10
N ALA A 124 2.60 21.19 -8.39
CA ALA A 124 2.29 20.63 -7.07
C ALA A 124 2.03 21.71 -6.01
N HIS A 125 2.68 22.88 -6.11
CA HIS A 125 2.41 24.03 -5.24
C HIS A 125 1.12 24.79 -5.56
N ARG A 126 0.49 24.54 -6.72
CA ARG A 126 -0.82 25.12 -7.09
C ARG A 126 -2.01 24.29 -6.64
N ASP A 127 -1.79 23.01 -6.38
CA ASP A 127 -2.80 22.06 -5.98
C ASP A 127 -2.43 21.55 -4.57
N ASP A 128 -2.91 22.23 -3.52
CA ASP A 128 -2.58 21.99 -2.11
C ASP A 128 -2.74 20.51 -1.65
N LYS A 129 -3.34 19.65 -2.49
CA LYS A 129 -3.52 18.22 -2.26
C LYS A 129 -2.41 17.33 -2.81
N LYS A 130 -1.52 17.81 -3.69
CA LYS A 130 -0.51 16.97 -4.37
C LYS A 130 0.87 17.18 -3.76
N GLY A 131 1.36 16.18 -3.03
CA GLY A 131 2.71 16.17 -2.46
C GLY A 131 3.83 16.22 -3.52
N PRO A 132 5.11 16.26 -3.09
CA PRO A 132 6.23 16.32 -4.01
C PRO A 132 6.24 15.13 -5.00
N PRO A 133 6.72 15.31 -6.25
CA PRO A 133 6.78 14.25 -7.23
C PRO A 133 7.55 13.04 -6.67
N SER A 134 6.93 11.87 -6.75
CA SER A 134 7.46 10.62 -6.21
C SER A 134 7.05 9.44 -7.07
N VAL A 135 7.78 8.34 -6.93
CA VAL A 135 7.49 7.06 -7.58
C VAL A 135 7.37 5.99 -6.50
N THR A 136 6.44 5.06 -6.69
CA THR A 136 6.18 3.98 -5.73
C THR A 136 6.26 2.63 -6.42
N TRP A 137 6.90 1.66 -5.78
CA TRP A 137 6.92 0.26 -6.18
C TRP A 137 6.33 -0.61 -5.08
N ILE A 138 5.71 -1.70 -5.51
CA ILE A 138 5.25 -2.79 -4.66
C ILE A 138 6.22 -3.94 -4.81
N ILE A 139 6.78 -4.40 -3.70
CA ILE A 139 7.66 -5.56 -3.64
C ILE A 139 6.96 -6.62 -2.79
N GLU A 140 6.78 -7.81 -3.33
CA GLU A 140 6.10 -8.91 -2.66
C GLU A 140 7.05 -10.08 -2.47
N ILE A 141 7.00 -10.66 -1.27
CA ILE A 141 7.75 -11.86 -0.92
C ILE A 141 6.74 -12.88 -0.38
N ALA A 142 6.54 -13.95 -1.13
CA ALA A 142 5.60 -15.01 -0.83
C ALA A 142 6.34 -16.33 -0.57
N SER A 143 5.90 -17.04 0.47
CA SER A 143 6.39 -18.39 0.75
C SER A 143 5.88 -19.40 -0.27
N GLN A 144 6.76 -20.32 -0.68
CA GLN A 144 6.41 -21.50 -1.47
C GLN A 144 6.44 -22.79 -0.63
N ILE A 145 6.47 -22.67 0.71
CA ILE A 145 6.30 -23.82 1.61
C ILE A 145 4.88 -24.35 1.43
N LEU A 146 4.75 -25.68 1.27
CA LEU A 146 3.47 -26.35 1.10
C LEU A 146 3.01 -27.09 2.36
N PHE A 147 3.91 -27.85 3.00
CA PHE A 147 3.49 -28.90 3.95
C PHE A 147 3.90 -28.66 5.40
N SER A 148 4.73 -27.65 5.67
CA SER A 148 5.26 -27.42 7.02
C SER A 148 4.74 -26.14 7.63
N ASN A 149 4.02 -26.28 8.74
CA ASN A 149 3.52 -25.18 9.56
C ASN A 149 4.57 -24.61 10.52
N THR A 150 5.65 -25.36 10.78
CA THR A 150 6.76 -24.94 11.63
C THR A 150 7.93 -24.36 10.82
N ALA A 151 8.04 -24.69 9.53
CA ALA A 151 9.09 -24.15 8.68
C ALA A 151 8.84 -22.67 8.39
N ALA A 152 9.93 -21.91 8.35
CA ALA A 152 9.95 -20.53 7.91
C ALA A 152 11.11 -20.36 6.93
N VAL A 153 10.89 -19.57 5.88
CA VAL A 153 11.94 -19.14 4.96
C VAL A 153 12.35 -17.73 5.37
N HIS A 154 13.60 -17.58 5.79
CA HIS A 154 14.16 -16.29 6.19
C HIS A 154 14.67 -15.53 4.96
N PHE A 155 14.53 -14.20 5.00
CA PHE A 155 14.98 -13.35 3.92
C PHE A 155 15.51 -12.00 4.40
N GLU A 156 16.26 -11.35 3.51
CA GLU A 156 16.70 -9.96 3.59
C GLU A 156 16.29 -9.23 2.31
N LEU A 157 15.83 -7.99 2.45
CA LEU A 157 15.50 -7.06 1.37
C LEU A 157 16.38 -5.82 1.52
N LEU A 158 17.13 -5.50 0.46
CA LEU A 158 18.01 -4.36 0.40
C LEU A 158 17.66 -3.47 -0.79
N VAL A 159 17.58 -2.16 -0.56
CA VAL A 159 17.44 -1.16 -1.63
C VAL A 159 18.59 -0.17 -1.53
N GLY A 160 19.28 0.04 -2.64
CA GLY A 160 20.43 0.93 -2.74
C GLY A 160 20.32 1.85 -3.94
N ARG A 161 21.03 2.98 -3.86
CA ARG A 161 21.20 3.91 -4.98
C ARG A 161 22.11 3.38 -6.08
N ASP A 162 23.00 2.45 -5.71
CA ASP A 162 23.96 1.77 -6.59
C ASP A 162 24.12 0.31 -6.15
N GLU A 163 24.43 -0.57 -7.10
CA GLU A 163 24.55 -2.01 -6.86
C GLU A 163 25.59 -2.35 -5.79
N ARG A 164 26.72 -1.64 -5.77
CA ARG A 164 27.82 -1.88 -4.81
C ARG A 164 27.37 -1.66 -3.37
N SER A 165 26.47 -0.70 -3.14
CA SER A 165 25.93 -0.44 -1.81
C SER A 165 25.04 -1.54 -1.26
N LEU A 166 24.60 -2.50 -2.09
CA LEU A 166 23.86 -3.68 -1.64
C LEU A 166 24.76 -4.72 -0.96
N ASP A 167 26.03 -4.82 -1.36
CA ASP A 167 26.98 -5.78 -0.79
C ASP A 167 27.85 -5.16 0.32
N LEU A 168 28.30 -3.92 0.12
CA LEU A 168 29.21 -3.23 1.02
C LEU A 168 28.48 -2.35 2.06
N GLY A 169 27.25 -1.95 1.76
CA GLY A 169 26.50 -0.97 2.56
C GLY A 169 26.15 -1.46 3.96
N PHE A 170 25.92 -2.76 4.16
CA PHE A 170 25.61 -3.29 5.48
C PHE A 170 26.81 -3.18 6.44
N ALA A 171 28.02 -3.55 5.99
CA ALA A 171 29.23 -3.45 6.83
C ALA A 171 29.55 -2.00 7.21
N ALA A 172 29.34 -1.06 6.28
CA ALA A 172 29.55 0.37 6.51
C ALA A 172 28.48 1.02 7.41
N VAL A 173 27.24 0.56 7.34
CA VAL A 173 26.12 1.08 8.15
C VAL A 173 26.08 0.43 9.54
N ALA A 174 26.48 -0.85 9.66
CA ALA A 174 26.62 -1.55 10.93
C ALA A 174 27.77 -1.00 11.79
N SER A 175 28.86 -0.54 11.18
CA SER A 175 30.00 0.04 11.90
C SER A 175 29.72 1.39 12.56
N HIS A 176 28.71 2.13 12.10
CA HIS A 176 28.31 3.44 12.65
C HIS A 176 27.20 3.34 13.71
N GLY A 177 26.88 2.15 14.23
CA GLY A 177 25.88 1.97 15.30
C GLY A 177 24.41 2.18 14.87
N HIS A 178 24.16 2.41 13.58
CA HIS A 178 22.82 2.65 13.02
C HIS A 178 22.28 1.46 12.19
N GLY A 179 22.95 0.30 12.20
CA GLY A 179 22.83 -0.69 11.13
C GLY A 179 22.14 -2.01 11.41
N THR A 180 21.22 -2.09 12.38
CA THR A 180 20.37 -3.29 12.43
C THR A 180 19.32 -3.24 11.31
N PRO A 181 19.10 -4.34 10.57
CA PRO A 181 18.00 -4.42 9.62
C PRO A 181 16.67 -4.17 10.36
N GLY A 182 15.73 -3.48 9.72
CA GLY A 182 14.37 -3.40 10.24
C GLY A 182 13.72 -4.77 10.21
N GLN A 183 12.88 -5.09 11.19
CA GLN A 183 12.13 -6.33 11.22
C GLN A 183 10.69 -6.08 10.82
N ILE A 184 10.04 -7.04 10.16
CA ILE A 184 8.62 -6.92 9.76
C ILE A 184 7.73 -6.54 10.96
N HIS A 185 7.97 -7.14 12.13
CA HIS A 185 7.19 -6.88 13.35
C HIS A 185 7.40 -5.47 13.93
N ASP A 186 8.48 -4.78 13.59
CA ASP A 186 8.71 -3.40 14.02
C ASP A 186 7.66 -2.47 13.40
N HIS A 187 7.28 -2.71 12.14
CA HIS A 187 6.36 -1.88 11.37
C HIS A 187 4.88 -2.08 11.74
N GLN A 188 4.53 -3.19 12.41
CA GLN A 188 3.16 -3.44 12.88
C GLN A 188 2.78 -2.56 14.08
N LYS A 189 3.74 -2.20 14.94
CA LYS A 189 3.48 -1.41 16.17
C LYS A 189 3.38 0.09 15.91
N ASP A 190 3.98 0.56 14.82
CA ASP A 190 4.04 1.99 14.49
C ASP A 190 2.70 2.54 13.97
N LYS A 191 1.75 1.71 13.53
CA LYS A 191 0.36 2.16 13.21
C LYS A 191 -0.38 2.79 14.41
N ARG A 192 0.09 2.59 15.65
CA ARG A 192 -0.56 3.12 16.88
C ARG A 192 0.14 4.33 17.50
N ARG A 193 1.29 4.76 16.99
CA ARG A 193 2.02 5.92 17.49
C ARG A 193 2.49 6.76 16.32
N ASP A 194 1.89 7.93 16.16
CA ASP A 194 2.41 9.05 15.36
C ASP A 194 3.72 9.58 15.96
N ASN A 195 4.74 8.74 16.06
CA ASN A 195 6.04 9.13 16.57
C ASN A 195 7.01 9.25 15.41
N VAL A 196 7.57 10.45 15.35
CA VAL A 196 8.73 10.92 14.59
C VAL A 196 10.00 10.16 15.02
N GLY A 197 9.95 8.83 15.02
CA GLY A 197 11.07 7.93 15.19
C GLY A 197 11.56 7.48 13.81
N GLN A 198 12.87 7.37 13.63
CA GLN A 198 13.43 6.81 12.41
C GLN A 198 12.97 5.36 12.26
N GLN A 199 12.17 5.06 11.23
CA GLN A 199 11.74 3.70 10.92
C GLN A 199 12.98 2.79 10.82
N LYS A 200 12.99 1.69 11.56
CA LYS A 200 14.15 0.78 11.58
C LYS A 200 14.41 0.21 10.18
N GLY A 201 15.69 0.13 9.81
CA GLY A 201 16.10 -0.32 8.49
C GLY A 201 15.88 0.70 7.36
N LEU A 202 15.54 1.96 7.67
CA LEU A 202 15.55 3.07 6.69
C LEU A 202 16.74 4.00 6.96
N TYR A 203 17.56 4.19 5.93
CA TYR A 203 18.81 4.95 6.00
C TYR A 203 18.77 6.25 5.19
N SER A 204 17.67 6.54 4.49
CA SER A 204 17.47 7.78 3.74
C SER A 204 16.08 8.36 3.95
N ARG A 205 16.00 9.69 4.04
CA ARG A 205 14.72 10.44 4.06
C ARG A 205 14.08 10.57 2.69
N ALA A 206 14.81 10.24 1.63
CA ALA A 206 14.29 10.20 0.27
C ALA A 206 13.35 9.01 0.03
N VAL A 207 13.25 8.09 0.99
CA VAL A 207 12.46 6.87 0.87
C VAL A 207 11.47 6.78 2.03
N LYS A 208 10.24 6.41 1.71
CA LYS A 208 9.21 5.96 2.66
C LYS A 208 8.93 4.48 2.41
N LEU A 209 8.78 3.71 3.48
CA LEU A 209 8.46 2.29 3.41
C LEU A 209 7.22 1.99 4.25
N VAL A 210 6.28 1.26 3.64
CA VAL A 210 5.17 0.62 4.35
C VAL A 210 5.34 -0.88 4.22
N VAL A 211 5.31 -1.58 5.34
CA VAL A 211 5.44 -3.05 5.39
C VAL A 211 4.14 -3.64 5.89
N GLU A 212 3.56 -4.53 5.10
CA GLU A 212 2.29 -5.17 5.39
C GLU A 212 2.47 -6.68 5.36
N ASP A 213 2.11 -7.33 6.45
CA ASP A 213 2.08 -8.78 6.53
C ASP A 213 0.77 -9.33 5.97
N THR A 214 0.68 -10.65 5.88
CA THR A 214 -0.49 -11.35 5.34
C THR A 214 -1.78 -10.93 6.04
N GLN A 215 -1.73 -10.80 7.37
CA GLN A 215 -2.91 -10.39 8.12
C GLN A 215 -3.32 -8.94 7.79
N ALA A 216 -2.39 -7.99 7.78
CA ALA A 216 -2.69 -6.61 7.42
C ALA A 216 -3.27 -6.48 6.01
N LEU A 217 -2.79 -7.28 5.05
CA LEU A 217 -3.31 -7.31 3.68
C LEU A 217 -4.76 -7.83 3.63
N TRP A 218 -5.08 -8.88 4.41
CA TRP A 218 -6.43 -9.42 4.51
C TRP A 218 -7.41 -8.53 5.27
N ASP A 219 -6.93 -7.79 6.26
CA ASP A 219 -7.77 -6.96 7.15
C ASP A 219 -8.17 -5.60 6.53
N LYS A 220 -7.65 -5.26 5.34
CA LYS A 220 -7.99 -4.04 4.58
C LYS A 220 -9.22 -4.22 3.68
N PRO A 221 -10.15 -3.25 3.60
CA PRO A 221 -10.34 -2.11 4.51
C PRO A 221 -10.85 -2.59 5.87
N ALA A 222 -10.61 -1.86 6.97
CA ALA A 222 -11.04 -2.28 8.30
C ALA A 222 -12.56 -2.50 8.42
N LEU A 223 -12.99 -3.48 9.23
CA LEU A 223 -14.41 -3.67 9.51
C LEU A 223 -14.95 -2.46 10.28
N PRO A 224 -16.15 -1.96 9.94
CA PRO A 224 -16.78 -0.89 10.71
C PRO A 224 -17.03 -1.39 12.15
N SER A 225 -16.36 -0.78 13.13
CA SER A 225 -16.65 -1.02 14.54
C SER A 225 -17.79 -0.09 15.00
N ASN A 226 -18.72 -0.63 15.80
CA ASN A 226 -19.76 0.15 16.46
C ASN A 226 -19.25 0.93 17.69
N ASP A 227 -17.94 0.96 17.93
CA ASP A 227 -17.37 1.60 19.12
C ASP A 227 -17.54 3.13 19.10
N ALA A 228 -18.63 3.59 19.71
CA ALA A 228 -18.95 4.97 19.98
C ALA A 228 -18.04 5.64 21.04
N ARG A 229 -16.73 5.32 21.08
CA ARG A 229 -15.81 5.85 22.10
C ARG A 229 -14.40 6.10 21.56
N LYS A 230 -14.21 7.28 20.96
CA LYS A 230 -13.14 8.28 21.25
C LYS A 230 -12.76 9.12 20.01
N ASP A 231 -13.69 9.93 19.52
CA ASP A 231 -13.33 11.20 18.86
C ASP A 231 -13.53 12.36 19.84
N THR A 232 -12.75 12.34 20.91
CA THR A 232 -12.51 13.55 21.71
C THR A 232 -11.04 13.56 22.11
N ARG A 233 -10.22 14.21 21.28
CA ARG A 233 -8.92 14.86 21.55
C ARG A 233 -8.23 15.02 20.19
N SER A 234 -8.33 16.15 19.51
CA SER A 234 -7.47 17.29 19.87
C SER A 234 -7.91 18.58 19.14
N SER A 235 -8.68 19.43 19.82
CA SER A 235 -8.61 20.88 19.65
C SER A 235 -8.33 21.50 21.03
N LYS A 236 -7.09 21.35 21.48
CA LYS A 236 -6.56 22.23 22.53
C LYS A 236 -6.24 23.56 21.86
N GLU A 237 -7.10 24.56 22.02
CA GLU A 237 -6.70 25.94 22.38
C GLU A 237 -7.93 26.85 22.53
N SER A 238 -8.32 27.10 23.79
CA SER A 238 -8.72 28.43 24.30
C SER A 238 -9.27 28.27 25.71
N VAL A 239 -8.35 28.21 26.67
CA VAL A 239 -8.65 28.47 28.07
C VAL A 239 -8.96 29.96 28.19
N ARG A 240 -10.24 30.35 28.22
CA ARG A 240 -10.67 31.62 28.82
C ARG A 240 -11.88 31.41 29.73
N LYS A 241 -11.50 31.24 30.99
CA LYS A 241 -12.18 31.49 32.25
C LYS A 241 -13.31 32.55 32.16
N SER A 242 -14.54 32.14 32.39
CA SER A 242 -15.52 32.93 33.13
C SER A 242 -16.45 32.01 33.91
N LYS A 243 -16.72 32.42 35.14
CA LYS A 243 -17.38 31.70 36.23
C LYS A 243 -18.75 32.35 36.43
N ASP A 244 -19.70 31.54 36.89
CA ASP A 244 -21.06 31.86 37.35
C ASP A 244 -22.18 31.70 36.29
N THR A 245 -23.00 30.66 36.43
CA THR A 245 -24.34 30.75 37.04
C THR A 245 -25.00 29.36 37.08
N LYS A 246 -25.80 29.16 38.13
CA LYS A 246 -26.46 27.93 38.59
C LYS A 246 -27.50 27.36 37.60
N THR A 247 -27.66 26.03 37.72
CA THR A 247 -28.88 25.21 37.57
C THR A 247 -29.77 25.44 36.34
N ASN A 248 -29.79 24.45 35.45
CA ASN A 248 -31.05 23.82 35.05
C ASN A 248 -30.82 22.35 34.68
N THR A 249 -31.70 21.53 35.25
CA THR A 249 -31.96 20.13 34.91
C THR A 249 -32.53 20.10 33.49
N GLU A 250 -31.87 19.45 32.54
CA GLU A 250 -32.51 19.07 31.27
C GLU A 250 -31.70 17.98 30.55
N GLU A 251 -32.37 16.84 30.41
CA GLU A 251 -32.32 15.92 29.27
C GLU A 251 -31.00 15.19 28.97
N THR A 252 -30.98 13.93 29.40
CA THR A 252 -30.33 12.84 28.67
C THR A 252 -30.76 12.89 27.21
N LYS A 253 -29.92 13.47 26.34
CA LYS A 253 -30.02 13.28 24.89
C LYS A 253 -29.79 11.81 24.60
N ASP A 254 -30.89 11.08 24.43
CA ASP A 254 -30.91 9.80 23.75
C ASP A 254 -30.24 9.99 22.38
N ASN A 255 -29.01 9.50 22.25
CA ASN A 255 -28.38 9.36 20.95
C ASN A 255 -29.25 8.38 20.16
N ALA A 256 -29.89 8.86 19.10
CA ALA A 256 -30.66 8.03 18.19
C ALA A 256 -29.83 6.78 17.79
N PRO A 257 -30.44 5.58 17.74
CA PRO A 257 -29.72 4.38 17.35
C PRO A 257 -29.17 4.57 15.94
N LYS A 258 -27.83 4.61 15.79
CA LYS A 258 -27.17 4.65 14.48
C LYS A 258 -27.71 3.48 13.65
N LYS A 259 -28.24 3.76 12.45
CA LYS A 259 -28.76 2.73 11.56
C LYS A 259 -27.64 1.77 11.17
N LYS A 260 -27.97 0.48 11.07
CA LYS A 260 -27.01 -0.58 10.72
C LYS A 260 -26.57 -0.39 9.26
N LYS A 261 -25.25 -0.28 9.03
CA LYS A 261 -24.67 -0.28 7.68
C LYS A 261 -24.94 -1.62 6.99
N ARG A 262 -25.29 -1.60 5.69
CA ARG A 262 -25.47 -2.81 4.87
C ARG A 262 -24.11 -3.27 4.36
N ILE A 263 -23.66 -4.44 4.82
CA ILE A 263 -22.34 -4.99 4.50
C ILE A 263 -22.50 -6.32 3.76
N HIS A 264 -21.94 -6.41 2.57
CA HIS A 264 -21.77 -7.64 1.82
C HIS A 264 -20.37 -8.21 2.12
N LEU A 265 -20.31 -9.23 2.97
CA LEU A 265 -19.06 -9.89 3.33
C LEU A 265 -18.72 -10.98 2.31
N VAL A 266 -17.59 -10.86 1.63
CA VAL A 266 -17.03 -11.89 0.75
C VAL A 266 -15.88 -12.57 1.47
N VAL A 267 -15.96 -13.89 1.67
CA VAL A 267 -14.89 -14.66 2.30
C VAL A 267 -14.21 -15.52 1.26
N LEU A 268 -12.95 -15.25 1.01
CA LEU A 268 -12.10 -15.99 0.10
C LEU A 268 -11.43 -17.15 0.84
N THR A 269 -11.54 -18.35 0.27
CA THR A 269 -10.97 -19.58 0.81
C THR A 269 -10.28 -20.36 -0.32
N HIS A 270 -9.43 -21.31 0.05
CA HIS A 270 -8.66 -22.10 -0.90
C HIS A 270 -8.65 -23.57 -0.47
N GLY A 271 -8.44 -24.49 -1.41
CA GLY A 271 -8.22 -25.91 -1.12
C GLY A 271 -6.76 -26.23 -0.76
N LEU A 272 -6.50 -27.48 -0.37
CA LEU A 272 -5.18 -27.98 0.08
C LEU A 272 -4.01 -27.71 -0.90
N HIS A 273 -4.29 -27.58 -2.20
CA HIS A 273 -3.27 -27.44 -3.26
C HIS A 273 -3.34 -26.11 -4.02
N SER A 274 -4.12 -25.14 -3.54
CA SER A 274 -4.22 -23.84 -4.21
C SER A 274 -2.98 -22.99 -3.92
N ASN A 275 -2.61 -22.05 -4.77
CA ASN A 275 -1.50 -21.13 -4.53
C ASN A 275 -1.95 -20.08 -3.50
N ILE A 276 -1.74 -20.40 -2.22
CA ILE A 276 -2.56 -19.97 -1.08
C ILE A 276 -2.55 -18.45 -0.81
N GLY A 277 -1.48 -17.75 -1.17
CA GLY A 277 -1.27 -16.34 -0.81
C GLY A 277 -1.56 -15.37 -1.94
N ALA A 278 -0.64 -15.30 -2.91
CA ALA A 278 -0.62 -14.25 -3.94
C ALA A 278 -1.86 -14.25 -4.83
N ASP A 279 -2.29 -15.40 -5.34
CA ASP A 279 -3.46 -15.51 -6.22
C ASP A 279 -4.76 -15.11 -5.49
N MET A 280 -4.83 -15.44 -4.20
CA MET A 280 -5.97 -15.09 -3.35
C MET A 280 -6.00 -13.58 -3.03
N LEU A 281 -4.83 -12.97 -2.84
CA LEU A 281 -4.69 -11.52 -2.70
C LEU A 281 -5.06 -10.80 -4.00
N TYR A 282 -4.67 -11.33 -5.16
CA TYR A 282 -5.08 -10.79 -6.45
C TYR A 282 -6.61 -10.78 -6.60
N MET A 283 -7.29 -11.88 -6.27
CA MET A 283 -8.76 -11.92 -6.32
C MET A 283 -9.38 -10.91 -5.36
N LYS A 284 -8.85 -10.80 -4.13
CA LYS A 284 -9.30 -9.79 -3.17
C LYS A 284 -9.18 -8.38 -3.75
N GLU A 285 -8.01 -8.03 -4.28
CA GLU A 285 -7.73 -6.69 -4.79
C GLU A 285 -8.53 -6.37 -6.05
N SER A 286 -8.77 -7.37 -6.90
CA SER A 286 -9.63 -7.23 -8.07
C SER A 286 -11.07 -6.91 -7.69
N ILE A 287 -11.61 -7.59 -6.65
CA ILE A 287 -12.94 -7.29 -6.12
C ILE A 287 -12.95 -5.91 -5.47
N ASP A 288 -11.97 -5.59 -4.62
CA ASP A 288 -11.86 -4.29 -3.95
C ASP A 288 -11.78 -3.12 -4.95
N ALA A 289 -11.02 -3.29 -6.04
CA ALA A 289 -10.90 -2.32 -7.12
C ALA A 289 -12.22 -2.12 -7.87
N THR A 290 -12.91 -3.22 -8.21
CA THR A 290 -14.22 -3.18 -8.87
C THR A 290 -15.25 -2.45 -8.00
N VAL A 291 -15.27 -2.75 -6.70
CA VAL A 291 -16.15 -2.10 -5.71
C VAL A 291 -15.83 -0.62 -5.62
N ARG A 292 -14.55 -0.23 -5.58
CA ARG A 292 -14.14 1.18 -5.56
C ARG A 292 -14.66 1.93 -6.77
N GLN A 293 -14.48 1.37 -7.97
CA GLN A 293 -14.95 2.00 -9.20
C GLN A 293 -16.49 2.16 -9.19
N ALA A 294 -17.22 1.11 -8.81
CA ALA A 294 -18.67 1.15 -8.73
C ALA A 294 -19.18 2.26 -7.77
N ARG A 295 -18.49 2.50 -6.66
CA ARG A 295 -18.80 3.59 -5.72
C ARG A 295 -18.52 4.96 -6.32
N ILE A 296 -17.39 5.15 -6.99
CA ILE A 296 -17.05 6.39 -7.69
C ILE A 296 -18.10 6.70 -8.77
N ASP A 297 -18.47 5.70 -9.57
CA ASP A 297 -19.48 5.84 -10.64
C ASP A 297 -20.87 6.15 -10.05
N ALA A 298 -21.25 5.52 -8.95
CA ALA A 298 -22.48 5.83 -8.24
C ALA A 298 -22.48 7.27 -7.69
N ARG A 299 -21.37 7.73 -7.11
CA ARG A 299 -21.20 9.11 -6.62
C ARG A 299 -21.29 10.12 -7.76
N ASN A 300 -20.64 9.86 -8.88
CA ASN A 300 -20.68 10.71 -10.06
C ASN A 300 -22.11 10.81 -10.63
N ARG A 301 -22.83 9.69 -10.72
CA ARG A 301 -24.25 9.66 -11.14
C ARG A 301 -25.14 10.46 -10.19
N LYS A 302 -24.99 10.30 -8.86
CA LYS A 302 -25.72 11.09 -7.85
C LYS A 302 -25.44 12.60 -7.99
N ALA A 303 -24.17 12.98 -8.16
CA ALA A 303 -23.77 14.37 -8.30
C ALA A 303 -24.31 15.01 -9.60
N ALA A 304 -24.33 14.25 -10.70
CA ALA A 304 -24.93 14.69 -11.97
C ALA A 304 -26.45 14.89 -11.84
N TYR A 305 -27.15 13.95 -11.20
CA TYR A 305 -28.59 14.08 -10.96
C TYR A 305 -28.93 15.31 -10.11
N LYS A 306 -28.17 15.56 -9.03
CA LYS A 306 -28.38 16.73 -8.17
C LYS A 306 -28.17 18.05 -8.92
N LYS A 307 -27.13 18.14 -9.76
CA LYS A 307 -26.90 19.32 -10.61
C LYS A 307 -28.05 19.57 -11.59
N SER A 308 -28.66 18.50 -12.13
CA SER A 308 -29.80 18.63 -13.05
C SER A 308 -31.10 19.10 -12.36
N GLN A 309 -31.22 18.94 -11.03
CA GLN A 309 -32.37 19.43 -10.25
C GLN A 309 -32.26 20.91 -9.86
N ASP A 310 -31.05 21.47 -9.78
CA ASP A 310 -30.80 22.86 -9.37
C ASP A 310 -30.82 23.85 -10.57
N GLU A 311 -30.94 23.37 -11.81
CA GLU A 311 -31.05 24.19 -13.04
C GLU A 311 -32.51 24.67 -13.27
N PRO A 312 -32.76 25.97 -13.53
CA PRO A 312 -34.10 26.49 -13.78
C PRO A 312 -34.69 25.90 -15.07
N ALA A 313 -36.01 25.65 -15.07
CA ALA A 313 -36.79 24.92 -16.07
C ALA A 313 -36.91 25.58 -17.47
N SER A 314 -35.89 26.29 -17.96
CA SER A 314 -35.91 26.98 -19.26
C SER A 314 -35.05 26.34 -20.35
N SER A 315 -34.54 25.12 -20.15
CA SER A 315 -33.81 24.40 -21.21
C SER A 315 -34.05 22.90 -21.13
N ALA A 316 -35.30 22.49 -21.36
CA ALA A 316 -35.65 21.09 -21.54
C ALA A 316 -35.14 20.58 -22.90
N ASN A 317 -33.89 20.12 -22.95
CA ASN A 317 -33.50 19.10 -23.91
C ASN A 317 -33.68 17.72 -23.25
N GLN A 318 -34.15 16.78 -24.07
CA GLN A 318 -34.63 15.46 -23.66
C GLN A 318 -33.63 14.69 -22.77
N PRO A 319 -34.10 13.87 -21.82
CA PRO A 319 -33.23 13.02 -21.05
C PRO A 319 -32.59 11.98 -21.98
N ASP A 320 -31.26 12.01 -22.08
CA ASP A 320 -30.51 10.92 -22.69
C ASP A 320 -30.88 9.61 -21.97
N GLN A 321 -31.14 8.59 -22.78
CA GLN A 321 -31.48 7.24 -22.34
C GLN A 321 -30.45 6.73 -21.31
N PRO A 322 -30.87 5.91 -20.34
CA PRO A 322 -29.92 5.21 -19.48
C PRO A 322 -29.14 4.26 -20.37
N THR A 323 -27.90 4.62 -20.70
CA THR A 323 -27.02 3.75 -21.48
C THR A 323 -26.72 2.51 -20.66
N ASP A 324 -27.24 1.40 -21.16
CA ASP A 324 -26.87 0.00 -20.98
C ASP A 324 -25.89 -0.35 -19.83
N ASP A 325 -26.28 -1.41 -19.11
CA ASP A 325 -25.41 -2.36 -18.41
C ASP A 325 -24.36 -2.98 -19.37
N LYS A 326 -23.45 -2.16 -19.91
CA LYS A 326 -22.21 -2.66 -20.46
C LYS A 326 -21.30 -2.94 -19.26
N PRO A 327 -20.70 -4.14 -19.15
CA PRO A 327 -19.68 -4.37 -18.14
C PRO A 327 -18.63 -3.27 -18.30
N ASN A 328 -18.43 -2.48 -17.25
CA ASN A 328 -17.52 -1.34 -17.29
C ASN A 328 -16.10 -1.90 -17.51
N GLU A 329 -15.60 -1.86 -18.75
CA GLU A 329 -14.23 -2.24 -19.08
C GLU A 329 -13.22 -1.40 -18.26
N GLU A 330 -13.63 -0.22 -17.77
CA GLU A 330 -12.83 0.64 -16.90
C GLU A 330 -12.74 0.15 -15.45
N ALA A 331 -13.64 -0.70 -14.94
CA ALA A 331 -13.52 -1.24 -13.58
C ALA A 331 -12.27 -2.12 -13.42
N THR A 332 -11.76 -2.66 -14.53
CA THR A 332 -10.53 -3.43 -14.62
C THR A 332 -9.27 -2.53 -14.69
N THR A 333 -9.43 -1.21 -14.90
CA THR A 333 -8.32 -0.24 -15.08
C THR A 333 -7.73 0.33 -13.79
N ALA A 334 -8.41 0.19 -12.65
CA ALA A 334 -7.93 0.74 -11.39
C ALA A 334 -6.64 0.01 -10.91
N PRO A 335 -5.63 0.75 -10.41
CA PRO A 335 -4.44 0.11 -9.85
C PRO A 335 -4.86 -0.79 -8.69
N LEU A 336 -4.40 -2.04 -8.72
CA LEU A 336 -4.64 -3.04 -7.66
C LEU A 336 -3.93 -2.66 -6.35
N SER A 337 -2.94 -1.77 -6.44
CA SER A 337 -2.22 -1.21 -5.31
C SER A 337 -2.99 -0.06 -4.67
N GLY A 338 -3.56 -0.34 -3.49
CA GLY A 338 -4.32 0.62 -2.68
C GLY A 338 -5.70 0.05 -2.42
N GLY A 339 -6.03 -0.24 -1.16
CA GLY A 339 -7.31 -0.85 -0.76
C GLY A 339 -8.46 0.15 -0.80
N GLN A 340 -9.66 -0.25 -0.39
CA GLN A 340 -10.83 0.67 -0.33
C GLN A 340 -10.65 1.79 0.72
N GLU A 341 -9.52 1.84 1.43
CA GLU A 341 -9.21 2.75 2.54
C GLU A 341 -9.19 4.24 2.19
N ASP A 342 -8.91 4.61 0.93
CA ASP A 342 -8.87 6.01 0.50
C ASP A 342 -10.25 6.58 0.11
N LEU A 343 -11.31 5.76 0.17
CA LEU A 343 -12.67 6.25 -0.04
C LEU A 343 -13.23 6.79 1.28
N ASP A 344 -13.37 8.11 1.35
CA ASP A 344 -14.06 8.78 2.46
C ASP A 344 -15.49 8.23 2.62
N ASP A 345 -15.86 7.88 3.86
CA ASP A 345 -17.24 7.55 4.22
C ASP A 345 -18.03 8.87 4.26
N ASP A 346 -18.65 9.24 3.14
CA ASP A 346 -19.44 10.48 3.01
C ASP A 346 -20.67 10.51 3.94
N GLY A 347 -20.90 9.47 4.75
CA GLY A 347 -22.03 9.37 5.67
C GLY A 347 -23.34 9.01 4.98
N ASP A 348 -23.31 8.65 3.70
CA ASP A 348 -24.44 8.10 2.96
C ASP A 348 -24.80 6.71 3.53
N GLU A 349 -25.68 6.69 4.53
CA GLU A 349 -26.06 5.48 5.29
C GLU A 349 -26.72 4.37 4.43
N ASP A 350 -27.16 4.70 3.21
CA ASP A 350 -27.79 3.79 2.26
C ASP A 350 -26.79 3.14 1.28
N GLU A 351 -25.51 3.49 1.32
CA GLU A 351 -24.50 2.91 0.43
C GLU A 351 -24.08 1.50 0.89
N GLU A 352 -24.22 0.50 0.00
CA GLU A 352 -23.83 -0.88 0.27
C GLU A 352 -22.31 -1.02 0.30
N GLN A 353 -21.77 -1.56 1.39
CA GLN A 353 -20.33 -1.79 1.54
C GLN A 353 -19.99 -3.25 1.26
N VAL A 354 -19.12 -3.50 0.27
CA VAL A 354 -18.54 -4.83 0.07
C VAL A 354 -17.22 -4.90 0.83
N ILE A 355 -17.04 -5.93 1.65
CA ILE A 355 -15.78 -6.18 2.37
C ILE A 355 -15.29 -7.58 2.04
N VAL A 356 -14.10 -7.66 1.48
CA VAL A 356 -13.45 -8.94 1.17
C VAL A 356 -12.50 -9.34 2.30
N ARG A 357 -12.58 -10.60 2.72
CA ARG A 357 -11.76 -11.18 3.78
C ARG A 357 -11.19 -12.52 3.38
N GLY A 358 -10.04 -12.82 3.95
CA GLY A 358 -9.42 -14.14 4.01
C GLY A 358 -8.92 -14.37 5.43
N PHE A 359 -8.26 -15.51 5.66
CA PHE A 359 -7.73 -15.84 6.99
C PHE A 359 -6.22 -15.98 6.96
N SER A 360 -5.53 -15.32 7.90
CA SER A 360 -4.14 -15.64 8.18
C SER A 360 -4.04 -17.08 8.69
N GLY A 361 -3.06 -17.82 8.16
CA GLY A 361 -2.91 -19.25 8.46
C GLY A 361 -4.02 -20.15 7.91
N ASN A 362 -4.85 -19.68 6.96
CA ASN A 362 -5.83 -20.54 6.27
C ASN A 362 -5.15 -21.77 5.66
N ALA A 363 -3.93 -21.59 5.17
CA ALA A 363 -3.07 -22.60 4.58
C ALA A 363 -2.90 -23.88 5.41
N VAL A 364 -3.04 -23.77 6.73
CA VAL A 364 -2.78 -24.86 7.68
C VAL A 364 -4.09 -25.43 8.26
N LYS A 365 -5.24 -24.82 7.94
CA LYS A 365 -6.55 -25.21 8.47
C LYS A 365 -7.33 -26.11 7.52
N THR A 366 -7.03 -26.07 6.23
CA THR A 366 -7.50 -27.01 5.20
C THR A 366 -6.58 -28.21 5.10
#